data_AF-X1PS43-F1
#
_entry.id   AF-X1PS43-F1
#
_cell.length_a   1.000
_cell.length_b   1.000
_cell.length_c   1.000
_cell.angle_alpha   90.00
_cell.angle_beta   90.00
_cell.angle_gamma   90.00
#
_symmetry.space_group_name_H-M   'P 1'
#
loop_
_entity.id
_entity.type
_entity.pdbx_description
1 polymer ?
#
loop_
_entity_poly.entity_id
_entity_poly.type
_entity_poly.pdbx_seq_one_letter_code
_entity_poly.pdbx_strand_id
1 'polypeptide(L)'
;MSDGYYGWPYAAKAVIQHEFDTNHLNIWVTFRHAMDIETIPPGETEPVPVMPPLEKWLCEVDDAEMPVTVSAWQDAWTLLLTVPEIEANPDRVLLAYG
;
A
#
# COMPACT_ATOMS: atom_id res chain seq x y z
N MET A 1 13.36 5.17 28.35
CA MET A 1 13.05 4.23 27.25
C MET A 1 12.45 5.11 26.17
N SER A 2 13.18 5.32 25.09
CA SER A 2 12.78 6.24 24.03
C SER A 2 11.53 5.72 23.34
N ASP A 3 10.48 6.54 23.34
CA ASP A 3 9.32 6.45 22.46
C ASP A 3 9.79 6.14 21.03
N GLY A 4 9.58 4.89 20.61
CA GLY A 4 9.85 4.45 19.24
C GLY A 4 8.75 4.96 18.33
N TYR A 5 8.71 6.27 18.08
CA TYR A 5 8.04 6.84 16.92
C TYR A 5 8.70 6.24 15.67
N TYR A 6 8.27 5.05 15.27
CA TYR A 6 8.44 4.58 13.91
C TYR A 6 7.40 5.28 13.04
N GLY A 7 7.49 6.62 13.01
CA GLY A 7 6.91 7.42 11.95
C GLY A 7 7.79 7.20 10.73
N TRP A 8 7.52 6.15 9.98
CA TRP A 8 8.03 6.01 8.62
C TRP A 8 7.05 6.79 7.76
N PRO A 9 7.35 8.02 7.32
CA PRO A 9 6.49 8.62 6.32
C PRO A 9 6.73 7.79 5.06
N TYR A 10 5.74 6.99 4.66
CA TYR A 10 5.65 6.47 3.30
C TYR A 10 5.97 7.64 2.37
N ALA A 11 7.19 7.62 1.82
CA ALA A 11 7.96 8.84 1.59
C ALA A 11 7.22 9.87 0.74
N ALA A 12 7.52 11.15 0.98
CA ALA A 12 6.85 12.39 0.57
C ALA A 12 6.59 12.63 -0.95
N LYS A 13 6.51 11.59 -1.77
CA LYS A 13 5.94 11.48 -3.13
C LYS A 13 6.10 10.03 -3.59
N ALA A 14 5.02 9.23 -3.59
CA ALA A 14 5.00 7.93 -4.26
C ALA A 14 4.52 8.08 -5.70
N VAL A 15 5.07 7.28 -6.62
CA VAL A 15 4.55 7.15 -7.99
C VAL A 15 3.50 6.06 -8.00
N ILE A 16 2.39 6.31 -8.69
CA ILE A 16 1.23 5.42 -8.71
C ILE A 16 1.01 4.93 -10.15
N GLN A 17 0.86 3.62 -10.31
CA GLN A 17 0.38 2.97 -11.52
C GLN A 17 -0.79 2.08 -11.14
N HIS A 18 -1.78 1.93 -12.01
CA HIS A 18 -2.88 1.02 -11.77
C HIS A 18 -3.27 0.26 -13.05
N GLU A 19 -3.80 -0.95 -12.84
CA GLU A 19 -4.34 -1.81 -13.86
C GLU A 19 -5.68 -2.35 -13.38
N PHE A 20 -6.68 -2.30 -14.26
CA PHE A 20 -7.94 -3.01 -14.04
C PHE A 20 -7.82 -4.42 -14.61
N ASP A 21 -8.05 -5.42 -13.76
CA ASP A 21 -8.14 -6.82 -14.16
C ASP A 21 -9.47 -7.39 -13.71
N THR A 22 -10.27 -7.84 -14.68
CA THR A 22 -11.54 -8.59 -14.55
C THR A 22 -12.61 -7.96 -13.64
N ASN A 23 -12.32 -7.82 -12.35
CA ASN A 23 -13.20 -7.32 -11.29
C ASN A 23 -12.44 -6.59 -10.14
N HIS A 24 -11.17 -6.24 -10.32
CA HIS A 24 -10.37 -5.58 -9.29
C HIS A 24 -9.36 -4.62 -9.92
N LEU A 25 -8.90 -3.66 -9.11
CA LEU A 25 -7.78 -2.79 -9.45
C LEU A 25 -6.54 -3.25 -8.70
N ASN A 26 -5.47 -3.47 -9.47
CA ASN A 26 -4.12 -3.58 -8.96
C ASN A 26 -3.49 -2.20 -9.01
N ILE A 27 -2.95 -1.73 -7.89
CA ILE A 27 -2.32 -0.43 -7.77
C ILE A 27 -0.90 -0.63 -7.27
N TRP A 28 0.08 -0.23 -8.06
CA TRP A 28 1.49 -0.24 -7.67
C TRP A 28 1.88 1.12 -7.15
N VAL A 29 2.37 1.14 -5.93
CA VAL A 29 2.93 2.30 -5.26
C VAL A 29 4.45 2.14 -5.24
N THR A 30 5.15 2.96 -6.01
CA THR A 30 6.62 2.99 -6.02
C THR A 30 7.11 4.17 -5.18
N PHE A 31 7.78 3.84 -4.08
CA PHE A 31 8.37 4.81 -3.16
C PHE A 31 9.69 5.37 -3.72
N ARG A 32 9.96 6.64 -3.42
CA ARG A 32 11.20 7.30 -3.82
C ARG A 32 12.46 6.69 -3.17
N HIS A 33 12.29 6.08 -2.00
CA HIS A 33 13.37 5.51 -1.21
C HIS A 33 13.01 4.07 -0.86
N ALA A 34 14.04 3.24 -0.66
CA ALA A 34 13.83 1.87 -0.22
C ALA A 34 13.22 1.87 1.18
N MET A 35 12.28 0.96 1.39
CA MET A 35 11.57 0.73 2.63
C MET A 35 12.17 -0.49 3.31
N ASP A 36 12.21 -0.49 4.65
CA ASP A 36 12.49 -1.74 5.37
C ASP A 36 11.19 -2.53 5.41
N ILE A 37 11.17 -3.59 4.60
CA ILE A 37 9.98 -4.41 4.37
C ILE A 37 9.89 -5.60 5.34
N GLU A 38 10.86 -5.76 6.23
CA GLU A 38 10.95 -6.81 7.22
C GLU A 38 11.47 -6.29 8.58
N THR A 39 11.05 -6.92 9.66
CA THR A 39 11.54 -6.65 11.02
C THR A 39 11.61 -7.94 11.83
N ILE A 40 12.47 -8.01 12.85
CA ILE A 40 12.49 -9.14 13.80
C ILE A 40 11.83 -8.65 15.10
N PRO A 41 10.61 -9.08 15.43
CA PRO A 41 9.94 -8.68 16.66
C PRO A 41 10.75 -9.11 17.90
N PRO A 42 10.65 -8.37 19.02
CA PRO A 42 11.30 -8.78 20.26
C PRO A 42 10.87 -10.20 20.69
N GLY A 43 11.84 -11.10 20.81
CA GLY A 43 11.60 -12.50 21.21
C GLY A 43 11.48 -13.49 20.04
N GLU A 44 11.50 -13.01 18.80
CA GLU A 44 11.54 -13.84 17.59
C GLU A 44 12.97 -13.96 17.04
N THR A 45 13.21 -15.00 16.23
CA THR A 45 14.48 -15.17 15.49
C THR A 45 14.33 -15.01 14.00
N GLU A 46 13.10 -15.10 13.48
CA GLU A 46 12.79 -14.97 12.06
C GLU A 46 12.19 -13.59 11.76
N PRO A 47 12.53 -12.99 10.61
CA PRO A 47 11.92 -11.73 10.19
C PRO A 47 10.44 -11.91 9.82
N VAL A 48 9.64 -10.86 10.07
CA VAL A 48 8.25 -10.75 9.64
C VAL A 48 8.09 -9.51 8.74
N PRO A 49 7.19 -9.55 7.73
CA PRO A 49 6.97 -8.39 6.87
C PRO A 49 6.42 -7.18 7.63
N VAL A 50 6.93 -5.99 7.30
CA VAL A 50 6.39 -4.70 7.76
C VAL A 50 5.48 -4.15 6.68
N MET A 51 4.17 -4.17 6.93
CA MET A 51 3.15 -3.69 5.97
C MET A 51 2.53 -2.37 6.45
N PRO A 52 2.27 -1.42 5.53
CA PRO A 52 1.38 -0.31 5.84
C PRO A 52 -0.02 -0.83 6.22
N PRO A 53 -0.64 -0.27 7.28
CA PRO A 53 -2.02 -0.61 7.61
C PRO A 53 -2.96 -0.30 6.43
N LEU A 54 -3.83 -1.26 6.12
CA LEU A 54 -4.73 -1.18 4.97
C LEU A 54 -5.74 -0.04 5.10
N GLU A 55 -6.22 0.18 6.33
CA GLU A 55 -7.20 1.21 6.69
C GLU A 55 -6.71 2.65 6.50
N LYS A 56 -5.41 2.83 6.28
CA LYS A 56 -4.81 4.15 6.00
C LYS A 56 -4.77 4.48 4.52
N TRP A 57 -4.99 3.50 3.64
CA TRP A 57 -5.12 3.74 2.22
C TRP A 57 -6.54 4.15 1.89
N LEU A 58 -6.68 5.35 1.33
CA LEU A 58 -7.95 5.87 0.83
C LEU A 58 -7.91 5.77 -0.69
N CYS A 59 -8.64 4.82 -1.26
CA CYS A 59 -8.81 4.69 -2.70
C CYS A 59 -10.19 5.20 -3.12
N GLU A 60 -10.23 6.07 -4.10
CA GLU A 60 -11.46 6.54 -4.73
C GLU A 60 -11.43 6.13 -6.21
N VAL A 61 -12.50 5.46 -6.64
CA VAL A 61 -12.69 4.96 -8.01
C VAL A 61 -13.99 5.56 -8.54
N ASP A 62 -13.90 6.40 -9.58
CA ASP A 62 -15.06 7.10 -10.16
C ASP A 62 -15.97 7.78 -9.11
N ASP A 63 -15.36 8.54 -8.19
CA ASP A 63 -16.04 9.25 -7.09
C ASP A 63 -16.63 8.34 -5.97
N ALA A 64 -16.34 7.02 -5.99
CA ALA A 64 -16.72 6.08 -4.93
C ALA A 64 -15.50 5.64 -4.09
N GLU A 65 -15.59 5.75 -2.77
CA GLU A 65 -14.56 5.26 -1.85
C GLU A 65 -14.59 3.72 -1.81
N MET A 66 -13.44 3.11 -2.11
CA MET A 66 -13.29 1.66 -2.20
C MET A 66 -12.18 1.18 -1.25
N PRO A 67 -12.41 0.11 -0.48
CA PRO A 67 -11.41 -0.38 0.46
C PRO A 67 -10.24 -1.06 -0.26
N VAL A 68 -9.02 -0.77 0.19
CA VAL A 68 -7.86 -1.62 -0.14
C VAL A 68 -7.88 -2.84 0.78
N THR A 69 -7.91 -4.04 0.21
CA THR A 69 -8.09 -5.28 0.99
C THR A 69 -6.87 -6.17 1.05
N VAL A 70 -5.93 -5.99 0.12
CA VAL A 70 -4.68 -6.75 0.06
C VAL A 70 -3.52 -5.82 -0.24
N SER A 71 -2.38 -6.09 0.40
CA SER A 71 -1.10 -5.45 0.08
C SER A 71 0.03 -6.47 0.03
N ALA A 72 0.95 -6.33 -0.92
CA ALA A 72 2.12 -7.19 -1.04
C ALA A 72 3.33 -6.42 -1.57
N TRP A 73 4.45 -6.45 -0.83
CA TRP A 73 5.73 -5.95 -1.33
C TRP A 73 6.18 -6.78 -2.53
N GLN A 74 6.52 -6.10 -3.63
CA GLN A 74 7.14 -6.71 -4.81
C GLN A 74 8.67 -6.65 -4.69
N ASP A 75 9.16 -5.56 -4.09
CA ASP A 75 10.55 -5.32 -3.69
C ASP A 75 10.57 -4.23 -2.61
N ALA A 76 11.76 -3.76 -2.21
CA ALA A 76 11.90 -2.72 -1.18
C ALA A 76 11.41 -1.32 -1.62
N TRP A 77 11.03 -1.11 -2.87
CA TRP A 77 10.52 0.17 -3.38
C TRP A 77 9.07 0.11 -3.82
N THR A 78 8.54 -1.09 -4.11
CA THR A 78 7.25 -1.24 -4.80
C THR A 78 6.29 -2.08 -3.99
N LEU A 79 5.16 -1.48 -3.62
CA LEU A 79 4.04 -2.15 -2.97
C LEU A 79 2.89 -2.32 -3.95
N LEU A 80 2.38 -3.53 -4.08
CA LEU A 80 1.11 -3.80 -4.75
C LEU A 80 -0.02 -3.67 -3.74
N LEU A 81 -1.08 -2.95 -4.10
CA LEU A 81 -2.35 -2.86 -3.41
C LEU A 81 -3.45 -3.42 -4.31
N THR A 82 -4.44 -4.08 -3.72
CA THR A 82 -5.62 -4.57 -4.44
C THR A 82 -6.90 -3.96 -3.88
N VAL A 83 -7.70 -3.41 -4.79
CA VAL A 83 -9.06 -2.93 -4.53
C VAL A 83 -10.04 -3.84 -5.27
N PRO A 84 -10.87 -4.63 -4.56
CA PRO A 84 -11.76 -5.59 -5.18
C PRO A 84 -13.08 -4.93 -5.61
N GLU A 85 -13.95 -5.74 -6.24
CA GLU A 85 -15.35 -5.39 -6.53
C GLU A 85 -15.52 -4.17 -7.46
N ILE A 86 -14.57 -4.00 -8.38
CA ILE A 86 -14.65 -2.97 -9.43
C ILE A 86 -15.36 -3.58 -10.63
N GLU A 87 -16.58 -3.14 -10.92
CA GLU A 87 -17.45 -3.77 -11.93
C GLU A 87 -16.99 -3.56 -13.38
N ALA A 88 -16.26 -2.47 -13.64
CA ALA A 88 -15.76 -2.11 -14.96
C ALA A 88 -14.48 -1.28 -14.86
N ASN A 89 -13.73 -1.20 -15.95
CA ASN A 89 -12.53 -0.37 -16.01
C ASN A 89 -12.87 1.10 -15.71
N PRO A 90 -12.32 1.70 -14.64
CA PRO A 90 -12.71 3.02 -14.21
C PRO A 90 -12.12 4.13 -15.08
N ASP A 91 -12.80 5.27 -15.12
CA ASP A 91 -12.33 6.47 -15.81
C ASP A 91 -11.33 7.25 -14.94
N ARG A 92 -11.47 7.19 -13.61
CA ARG A 92 -10.63 7.90 -12.63
C ARG A 92 -10.30 7.06 -11.41
N VAL A 93 -9.02 7.02 -11.06
CA VAL A 93 -8.51 6.40 -9.82
C VAL A 93 -7.69 7.42 -9.04
N LEU A 94 -8.01 7.61 -7.76
CA LEU A 94 -7.25 8.42 -6.82
C LEU A 94 -6.85 7.54 -5.63
N LEU A 95 -5.59 7.66 -5.21
CA LEU A 95 -5.10 6.96 -4.03
C LEU A 95 -4.38 7.96 -3.12
N ALA A 96 -4.73 7.94 -1.84
CA ALA A 96 -4.10 8.71 -0.78
C ALA A 96 -3.74 7.82 0.42
N TYR A 97 -2.83 8.30 1.26
CA TYR A 97 -2.41 7.65 2.50
C TYR A 97 -2.54 8.63 3.67
N GLY A 98 -3.22 8.25 4.77
CA GLY A 98 -3.56 9.14 5.89
C GLY A 98 -3.54 8.48 7.26
#